data_AF-A0A1H6J234-F1
#
_entry.id   AF-A0A1H6J234-F1
#
_cell.length_a   1.000
_cell.length_b   1.000
_cell.length_c   1.000
_cell.angle_alpha   90.00
_cell.angle_beta   90.00
_cell.angle_gamma   90.00
#
_symmetry.space_group_name_H-M   'P 1'
#
loop_
_entity.id
_entity.type
_entity.pdbx_description
1 polymer ?
#
loop_
_entity_poly.entity_id
_entity_poly.type
_entity_poly.pdbx_seq_one_letter_code
_entity_poly.pdbx_strand_id
1 'polypeptide(L)'
;MEIDILDFIEQCRHLAKQALGKHAGEPASGGFARWVHVVLHCFRLEEGYSYRETPNRLKYMAEVRDALGLDRDDLPDHTTLYKLFDRLKMWVWRALLRVSAQQHPQSGHAALDSTFFDRRRASSYFRQRAGRTIQTLKVTTLTDVESLAVLDVHITARWQHDTKTGPQVVRRNADDLQSVAADNGFQDWHTEYEIAAHDVEYLVHYRGSSAKAAANNVLNRANGYAQRWMAETSYSTTKRSLGDTVRALSWYRQFREIVLMFAIINIESLCETL
;
A
#
# COMPACT_ATOMS: atom_id res chain seq x y z
N MET A 1 15.26 -9.35 8.24
CA MET A 1 15.37 -10.26 7.09
C MET A 1 16.12 -9.46 6.06
N GLU A 2 17.28 -9.95 5.64
CA GLU A 2 18.10 -9.27 4.63
C GLU A 2 17.65 -9.85 3.29
N ILE A 3 16.99 -9.01 2.47
CA ILE A 3 16.47 -9.42 1.16
C ILE A 3 17.60 -9.20 0.16
N ASP A 4 17.78 -10.14 -0.76
CA ASP A 4 18.68 -9.90 -1.89
C ASP A 4 18.08 -8.78 -2.76
N ILE A 5 18.79 -7.65 -2.81
CA ILE A 5 18.35 -6.47 -3.54
C ILE A 5 18.17 -6.75 -5.03
N LEU A 6 18.92 -7.70 -5.60
CA LEU A 6 18.81 -8.07 -7.01
C LEU A 6 17.50 -8.82 -7.26
N ASP A 7 17.18 -9.82 -6.44
CA ASP A 7 15.91 -10.56 -6.52
C ASP A 7 14.72 -9.61 -6.36
N PHE A 8 14.81 -8.67 -5.42
CA PHE A 8 13.80 -7.63 -5.23
C PHE A 8 13.62 -6.74 -6.47
N ILE A 9 14.72 -6.31 -7.10
CA ILE A 9 14.68 -5.47 -8.31
C ILE A 9 14.09 -6.24 -9.48
N GLU A 10 14.44 -7.51 -9.65
CA GLU A 10 13.90 -8.36 -10.70
C GLU A 10 12.40 -8.59 -10.51
N GLN A 11 11.96 -8.91 -9.29
CA GLN A 11 10.55 -9.07 -8.97
C GLN A 11 9.77 -7.76 -9.17
N CYS A 12 10.32 -6.63 -8.72
CA CYS A 12 9.76 -5.30 -8.97
C CYS A 12 9.63 -5.02 -10.47
N ARG A 13 10.62 -5.40 -11.29
CA ARG A 13 10.61 -5.21 -12.74
C ARG A 13 9.48 -6.01 -13.41
N HIS A 14 9.31 -7.27 -13.03
CA HIS A 14 8.23 -8.11 -13.56
C HIS A 14 6.85 -7.51 -13.23
N LEU A 15 6.63 -7.16 -11.96
CA LEU A 15 5.35 -6.63 -11.49
C LEU A 15 5.07 -5.21 -11.99
N ALA A 16 6.08 -4.35 -12.11
CA ALA A 16 5.93 -3.02 -12.70
C ALA A 16 5.50 -3.09 -14.17
N LYS A 17 6.06 -4.03 -14.95
CA LYS A 17 5.65 -4.26 -16.33
C LYS A 17 4.22 -4.79 -16.41
N GLN A 18 3.85 -5.74 -15.55
CA GLN A 18 2.48 -6.25 -15.47
C GLN A 18 1.47 -5.14 -15.11
N ALA A 19 1.77 -4.34 -14.09
CA ALA A 19 0.91 -3.24 -13.64
C ALA A 19 0.71 -2.15 -14.72
N LEU A 20 1.75 -1.86 -15.51
CA LEU A 20 1.69 -0.85 -16.56
C LEU A 20 1.13 -1.38 -17.89
N GLY A 21 1.21 -2.69 -18.13
CA GLY A 21 0.82 -3.32 -19.38
C GLY A 21 1.43 -2.62 -20.60
N LYS A 22 0.59 -2.23 -21.57
CA LYS A 22 1.01 -1.50 -22.79
C LYS A 22 1.69 -0.14 -22.53
N HIS A 23 1.58 0.41 -21.32
CA HIS A 23 2.20 1.68 -20.95
C HIS A 23 3.62 1.52 -20.36
N ALA A 24 4.13 0.29 -20.22
CA ALA A 24 5.40 0.01 -19.54
C ALA A 24 6.61 0.64 -20.22
N GLY A 25 6.61 0.73 -21.55
CA GLY A 25 7.73 1.21 -22.36
C GLY A 25 8.04 2.70 -22.22
N GLU A 26 8.91 3.19 -23.10
CA GLU A 26 9.33 4.58 -23.15
C GLU A 26 8.16 5.53 -23.42
N PRO A 27 8.17 6.74 -22.86
CA PRO A 27 7.21 7.76 -23.23
C PRO A 27 7.51 8.28 -24.64
N ALA A 28 6.46 8.71 -25.36
CA ALA A 28 6.61 9.31 -26.68
C ALA A 28 7.49 10.58 -26.69
N SER A 29 7.68 11.21 -25.53
CA SER A 29 8.57 12.36 -25.36
C SER A 29 10.06 11.99 -25.24
N GLY A 30 10.41 10.70 -25.30
CA GLY A 30 11.75 10.20 -25.01
C GLY A 30 12.09 10.14 -23.52
N GLY A 31 13.18 9.43 -23.20
CA GLY A 31 13.65 9.13 -21.85
C GLY A 31 13.37 7.68 -21.43
N PHE A 32 13.68 7.35 -20.17
CA PHE A 32 13.58 5.98 -19.68
C PHE A 32 12.16 5.41 -19.72
N ALA A 33 12.08 4.08 -19.84
CA ALA A 33 10.82 3.36 -19.78
C ALA A 33 10.09 3.58 -18.45
N ARG A 34 8.75 3.64 -18.49
CA ARG A 34 7.94 3.90 -17.29
C ARG A 34 8.12 2.84 -16.21
N TRP A 35 8.34 1.57 -16.60
CA TRP A 35 8.59 0.50 -15.64
C TRP A 35 9.89 0.74 -14.86
N VAL A 36 10.95 1.25 -15.51
CA VAL A 36 12.23 1.59 -14.84
C VAL A 36 11.99 2.61 -13.74
N HIS A 37 11.16 3.63 -14.01
CA HIS A 37 10.81 4.64 -13.01
C HIS A 37 10.05 4.08 -11.82
N VAL A 38 9.14 3.14 -12.04
CA VAL A 38 8.43 2.45 -10.94
C VAL A 38 9.44 1.68 -10.07
N VAL A 39 10.33 0.89 -10.68
CA VAL A 39 11.33 0.10 -9.94
C VAL A 39 12.31 1.01 -9.18
N LEU A 40 12.76 2.10 -9.78
CA LEU A 40 13.63 3.09 -9.10
C LEU A 40 12.97 3.70 -7.86
N HIS A 41 11.64 3.85 -7.85
CA HIS A 41 10.93 4.29 -6.65
C HIS A 41 10.76 3.18 -5.60
N CYS A 42 10.64 1.92 -6.02
CA CYS A 42 10.66 0.77 -5.12
C CYS A 42 12.04 0.70 -4.43
N PHE A 43 13.10 0.62 -5.22
CA PHE A 43 14.49 0.65 -4.79
C PHE A 43 14.80 1.78 -3.81
N ARG A 44 14.37 3.00 -4.13
CA ARG A 44 14.59 4.17 -3.28
C ARG A 44 13.94 4.03 -1.89
N LEU A 45 12.73 3.48 -1.83
CA LEU A 45 12.02 3.33 -0.56
C LEU A 45 12.58 2.14 0.24
N GLU A 46 12.83 1.03 -0.43
CA GLU A 46 13.45 -0.18 0.13
C GLU A 46 14.77 0.15 0.85
N GLU A 47 15.71 0.75 0.12
CA GLU A 47 17.02 1.12 0.65
C GLU A 47 16.99 2.37 1.55
N GLY A 48 15.82 2.98 1.74
CA GLY A 48 15.67 4.19 2.52
C GLY A 48 16.41 5.41 1.98
N TYR A 49 16.77 5.45 0.69
CA TYR A 49 17.48 6.57 0.05
C TYR A 49 16.61 7.81 -0.17
N SER A 50 17.23 8.99 -0.11
CA SER A 50 16.64 10.22 -0.64
C SER A 50 16.74 10.26 -2.17
N TYR A 51 15.93 11.12 -2.81
CA TYR A 51 16.00 11.32 -4.27
C TYR A 51 17.41 11.64 -4.78
N ARG A 52 18.24 12.35 -4.00
CA ARG A 52 19.61 12.72 -4.36
C ARG A 52 20.58 11.55 -4.20
N GLU A 53 20.37 10.71 -3.19
CA GLU A 53 21.22 9.55 -2.94
C GLU A 53 20.97 8.45 -3.98
N THR A 54 19.73 8.24 -4.41
CA THR A 54 19.36 7.16 -5.34
C THR A 54 20.27 7.08 -6.59
N PRO A 55 20.41 8.13 -7.43
CA PRO A 55 21.27 8.05 -8.61
C PRO A 55 22.76 7.95 -8.24
N ASN A 56 23.18 8.58 -7.14
CA ASN A 56 24.57 8.51 -6.67
C ASN A 56 24.97 7.09 -6.24
N ARG A 57 24.05 6.35 -5.59
CA ARG A 57 24.26 4.95 -5.19
C ARG A 57 24.24 4.03 -6.40
N LEU A 58 23.27 4.22 -7.30
CA LEU A 58 23.16 3.45 -8.54
C LEU A 58 24.42 3.52 -9.41
N LYS A 59 25.15 4.64 -9.40
CA LYS A 59 26.44 4.78 -10.12
C LYS A 59 27.48 3.70 -9.77
N TYR A 60 27.37 3.11 -8.58
CA TYR A 60 28.31 2.09 -8.08
C TYR A 60 27.72 0.67 -8.06
N MET A 61 26.42 0.50 -8.30
CA MET A 61 25.74 -0.79 -8.27
C MET A 61 25.56 -1.34 -9.70
N ALA A 62 26.58 -2.03 -10.22
CA ALA A 62 26.58 -2.51 -11.62
C ALA A 62 25.43 -3.47 -11.90
N GLU A 63 25.25 -4.49 -11.07
CA GLU A 63 24.21 -5.52 -11.26
C GLU A 63 22.79 -4.93 -11.25
N VAL A 64 22.50 -4.01 -10.33
CA VAL A 64 21.21 -3.29 -10.30
C VAL A 64 21.01 -2.45 -11.56
N ARG A 65 22.06 -1.78 -12.06
CA ARG A 65 21.95 -1.02 -13.33
C ARG A 65 21.69 -1.96 -14.51
N ASP A 66 22.38 -3.09 -14.58
CA ASP A 66 22.23 -4.07 -15.65
C ASP A 66 20.81 -4.66 -15.66
N ALA A 67 20.26 -5.00 -14.48
CA ALA A 67 18.88 -5.46 -14.33
C ALA A 67 17.84 -4.41 -14.82
N LEU A 68 18.15 -3.13 -14.64
CA LEU A 68 17.32 -2.01 -15.08
C LEU A 68 17.59 -1.58 -16.54
N GLY A 69 18.66 -2.07 -17.17
CA GLY A 69 19.11 -1.63 -18.49
C GLY A 69 19.58 -0.17 -18.51
N LEU A 70 20.28 0.28 -17.45
CA LEU A 70 20.76 1.65 -17.30
C LEU A 70 22.26 1.75 -17.55
N ASP A 71 22.67 2.75 -18.34
CA ASP A 71 24.07 3.12 -18.46
C ASP A 71 24.54 3.86 -17.20
N ARG A 72 25.81 3.66 -16.82
CA ARG A 72 26.44 4.38 -15.70
C ARG A 72 26.47 5.89 -15.91
N ASP A 73 26.66 6.33 -17.15
CA ASP A 73 26.80 7.75 -17.50
C ASP A 73 25.47 8.39 -17.93
N ASP A 74 24.41 7.59 -18.11
CA ASP A 74 23.04 8.05 -18.40
C ASP A 74 22.05 7.59 -17.31
N LEU A 75 22.26 8.09 -16.08
CA LEU A 75 21.35 7.86 -14.96
C LEU A 75 20.34 9.00 -14.81
N PRO A 76 19.09 8.70 -14.42
CA PRO A 76 18.10 9.75 -14.17
C PRO A 76 18.53 10.63 -13.00
N ASP A 77 18.65 11.94 -13.24
CA ASP A 77 18.90 12.91 -12.17
C ASP A 77 17.82 12.87 -11.08
N HIS A 78 18.19 13.27 -9.86
CA HIS A 78 17.27 13.32 -8.72
C HIS A 78 16.01 14.15 -8.98
N THR A 79 16.11 15.24 -9.76
CA THR A 79 14.95 16.05 -10.15
C THR A 79 14.06 15.33 -11.14
N THR A 80 14.64 14.48 -12.00
CA THR A 80 13.91 13.61 -12.92
C THR A 80 13.09 12.59 -12.14
N LEU A 81 13.70 11.86 -11.19
CA LEU A 81 13.00 10.93 -10.29
C LEU A 81 11.85 11.63 -9.56
N TYR A 82 12.10 12.80 -8.98
CA TYR A 82 11.09 13.58 -8.27
C TYR A 82 9.91 13.99 -9.16
N LYS A 83 10.17 14.50 -10.36
CA LYS A 83 9.12 14.90 -11.32
C LYS A 83 8.35 13.71 -11.88
N LEU A 84 9.00 12.57 -12.05
CA LEU A 84 8.35 11.37 -12.58
C LEU A 84 7.41 10.74 -11.57
N PHE A 85 7.75 10.79 -10.28
CA PHE A 85 6.82 10.41 -9.23
C PHE A 85 5.50 11.20 -9.31
N ASP A 86 5.52 12.45 -9.79
CA ASP A 86 4.31 13.25 -10.06
C ASP A 86 3.55 12.80 -11.30
N ARG A 87 4.28 12.53 -12.38
CA ARG A 87 3.72 12.14 -13.68
C ARG A 87 3.04 10.77 -13.61
N LEU A 88 3.57 9.84 -12.81
CA LEU A 88 2.96 8.54 -12.55
C LEU A 88 1.73 8.74 -11.67
N LYS A 89 0.55 8.66 -12.30
CA LYS A 89 -0.75 8.82 -11.65
C LYS A 89 -0.98 7.73 -10.59
N MET A 90 -1.90 7.99 -9.65
CA MET A 90 -2.23 7.08 -8.55
C MET A 90 -2.59 5.66 -9.01
N TRP A 91 -3.22 5.52 -10.18
CA TRP A 91 -3.60 4.22 -10.73
C TRP A 91 -2.39 3.30 -10.94
N VAL A 92 -1.20 3.83 -11.26
CA VAL A 92 0.01 3.02 -11.45
C VAL A 92 0.39 2.33 -10.14
N TRP A 93 0.39 3.08 -9.04
CA TRP A 93 0.75 2.57 -7.72
C TRP A 93 -0.30 1.61 -7.17
N ARG A 94 -1.59 1.88 -7.44
CA ARG A 94 -2.68 0.94 -7.11
C ARG A 94 -2.62 -0.34 -7.93
N ALA A 95 -2.30 -0.22 -9.23
CA ALA A 95 -2.10 -1.39 -10.09
C ALA A 95 -0.91 -2.21 -9.58
N LEU A 96 0.20 -1.57 -9.20
CA LEU A 96 1.36 -2.26 -8.60
C LEU A 96 0.98 -3.00 -7.32
N LEU A 97 0.28 -2.34 -6.38
CA LEU A 97 -0.21 -2.98 -5.15
C LEU A 97 -1.11 -4.19 -5.46
N ARG A 98 -2.02 -4.03 -6.43
CA ARG A 98 -2.95 -5.09 -6.80
C ARG A 98 -2.23 -6.29 -7.42
N VAL A 99 -1.31 -6.07 -8.37
CA VAL A 99 -0.59 -7.17 -9.01
C VAL A 99 0.38 -7.84 -8.05
N SER A 100 0.98 -7.11 -7.10
CA SER A 100 1.84 -7.71 -6.08
C SER A 100 1.04 -8.55 -5.10
N ALA A 101 -0.14 -8.09 -4.68
CA ALA A 101 -1.07 -8.87 -3.87
C ALA A 101 -1.51 -10.17 -4.57
N GLN A 102 -1.79 -10.10 -5.88
CA GLN A 102 -2.22 -11.26 -6.70
C GLN A 102 -1.14 -12.34 -6.88
N GLN A 103 0.12 -12.09 -6.50
CA GLN A 103 1.15 -13.13 -6.50
C GLN A 103 1.06 -14.05 -5.27
N HIS A 104 0.29 -13.66 -4.26
CA HIS A 104 0.10 -14.42 -3.04
C HIS A 104 -1.15 -15.30 -3.12
N PRO A 105 -1.19 -16.43 -2.37
CA PRO A 105 -2.42 -17.19 -2.18
C PRO A 105 -3.57 -16.28 -1.75
N GLN A 106 -4.71 -16.37 -2.43
CA GLN A 106 -5.91 -15.58 -2.13
C GLN A 106 -6.88 -16.47 -1.36
N SER A 107 -7.04 -16.21 -0.06
CA SER A 107 -7.95 -17.00 0.79
C SER A 107 -9.42 -16.64 0.55
N GLY A 108 -9.68 -15.47 -0.03
CA GLY A 108 -11.03 -14.87 -0.07
C GLY A 108 -11.47 -14.28 1.27
N HIS A 109 -10.66 -14.38 2.32
CA HIS A 109 -10.94 -13.87 3.64
C HIS A 109 -9.97 -12.74 3.98
N ALA A 110 -10.50 -11.57 4.34
CA ALA A 110 -9.68 -10.40 4.60
C ALA A 110 -9.94 -9.78 5.98
N ALA A 111 -8.93 -9.15 6.54
CA ALA A 111 -9.03 -8.30 7.71
C ALA A 111 -8.96 -6.82 7.31
N LEU A 112 -9.88 -6.03 7.86
CA LEU A 112 -9.96 -4.59 7.68
C LEU A 112 -9.60 -3.89 8.99
N ASP A 113 -8.60 -3.02 8.92
CA ASP A 113 -8.18 -2.21 10.07
C ASP A 113 -7.63 -0.86 9.62
N SER A 114 -7.53 0.09 10.55
CA SER A 114 -6.94 1.41 10.31
C SER A 114 -5.71 1.67 11.15
N THR A 115 -4.76 2.39 10.57
CA THR A 115 -3.53 2.82 11.21
C THR A 115 -3.21 4.26 10.82
N PHE A 116 -2.20 4.86 11.47
CA PHE A 116 -1.78 6.24 11.22
C PHE A 116 -0.35 6.32 10.70
N PHE A 117 -0.10 7.21 9.75
CA PHE A 117 1.25 7.57 9.29
C PHE A 117 1.54 9.04 9.60
N ASP A 118 2.72 9.31 10.12
CA ASP A 118 3.16 10.67 10.44
C ASP A 118 3.56 11.43 9.18
N ARG A 119 3.22 12.72 9.14
CA ARG A 119 3.60 13.60 8.04
C ARG A 119 4.86 14.36 8.44
N ARG A 120 5.97 14.15 7.73
CA ARG A 120 7.17 14.97 7.93
C ARG A 120 6.80 16.45 7.76
N ARG A 121 7.13 17.28 8.76
CA ARG A 121 6.70 18.69 8.89
C ARG A 121 6.72 19.41 7.54
N ALA A 122 5.56 19.76 7.02
CA ALA A 122 5.45 20.63 5.85
C ALA A 122 6.14 21.98 6.12
N SER A 123 6.74 22.58 5.09
CA SER A 123 7.38 23.89 5.18
C SER A 123 6.41 24.96 5.72
N SER A 124 6.95 25.98 6.39
CA SER A 124 6.16 27.12 6.92
C SER A 124 5.19 27.72 5.92
N TYR A 125 5.59 27.82 4.65
CA TYR A 125 4.77 28.32 3.56
C TYR A 125 3.49 27.51 3.31
N PHE A 126 3.49 26.19 3.56
CA PHE A 126 2.29 25.35 3.43
C PHE A 126 1.37 25.41 4.66
N ARG A 127 1.93 25.75 5.84
CA ARG A 127 1.15 25.94 7.08
C ARG A 127 0.17 27.11 6.97
N GLN A 128 0.59 28.19 6.31
CA GLN A 128 -0.15 29.45 6.28
C GLN A 128 -1.33 29.46 5.32
N ARG A 129 -1.27 28.69 4.22
CA ARG A 129 -2.32 28.65 3.19
C ARG A 129 -3.37 27.55 3.42
N ALA A 130 -3.05 26.52 4.22
CA ALA A 130 -3.88 25.32 4.35
C ALA A 130 -4.73 25.26 5.63
N GLY A 131 -4.47 26.06 6.67
CA GLY A 131 -5.21 25.99 7.94
C GLY A 131 -5.25 24.58 8.56
N ARG A 132 -4.26 23.71 8.27
CA ARG A 132 -4.28 22.29 8.62
C ARG A 132 -3.27 21.96 9.71
N THR A 133 -3.80 21.75 10.91
CA THR A 133 -3.18 21.17 12.11
C THR A 133 -3.04 19.64 12.02
N ILE A 134 -3.24 19.04 10.85
CA ILE A 134 -3.34 17.58 10.72
C ILE A 134 -1.95 16.98 10.50
N GLN A 135 -1.41 16.43 11.58
CA GLN A 135 -0.06 15.87 11.68
C GLN A 135 0.04 14.44 11.14
N THR A 136 -1.08 13.72 11.02
CA THR A 136 -1.12 12.31 10.62
C THR A 136 -2.03 12.06 9.42
N LEU A 137 -1.78 10.97 8.70
CA LEU A 137 -2.66 10.41 7.68
C LEU A 137 -3.29 9.15 8.24
N LYS A 138 -4.61 9.02 8.11
CA LYS A 138 -5.29 7.77 8.46
C LYS A 138 -5.28 6.85 7.25
N VAL A 139 -4.92 5.60 7.47
CA VAL A 139 -4.73 4.59 6.46
C VAL A 139 -5.56 3.38 6.85
N THR A 140 -6.56 3.02 6.05
CA THR A 140 -7.33 1.79 6.22
C THR A 140 -6.79 0.76 5.24
N THR A 141 -6.39 -0.39 5.75
CA THR A 141 -5.82 -1.51 4.97
C THR A 141 -6.80 -2.67 4.92
N LEU A 142 -6.90 -3.30 3.75
CA LEU A 142 -7.53 -4.60 3.58
C LEU A 142 -6.42 -5.62 3.35
N THR A 143 -6.32 -6.61 4.25
CA THR A 143 -5.22 -7.59 4.27
C THR A 143 -5.79 -8.99 4.17
N ASP A 144 -5.27 -9.84 3.28
CA ASP A 144 -5.62 -11.26 3.24
C ASP A 144 -5.15 -11.97 4.53
N VAL A 145 -6.01 -12.81 5.12
CA VAL A 145 -5.75 -13.39 6.45
C VAL A 145 -4.76 -14.55 6.45
N GLU A 146 -4.48 -15.15 5.29
CA GLU A 146 -3.56 -16.29 5.18
C GLU A 146 -2.17 -15.84 4.73
N SER A 147 -2.10 -15.07 3.64
CA SER A 147 -0.85 -14.61 3.04
C SER A 147 -0.27 -13.35 3.67
N LEU A 148 -1.06 -12.63 4.48
CA LEU A 148 -0.76 -11.27 4.97
C LEU A 148 -0.57 -10.22 3.86
N ALA A 149 -0.88 -10.55 2.60
CA ALA A 149 -0.79 -9.62 1.49
C ALA A 149 -1.79 -8.48 1.66
N VAL A 150 -1.33 -7.24 1.48
CA VAL A 150 -2.21 -6.08 1.52
C VAL A 150 -2.88 -5.92 0.17
N LEU A 151 -4.20 -6.16 0.13
CA LEU A 151 -5.02 -6.17 -1.08
C LEU A 151 -5.37 -4.76 -1.56
N ASP A 152 -5.70 -3.87 -0.63
CA ASP A 152 -6.06 -2.48 -0.92
C ASP A 152 -5.82 -1.56 0.28
N VAL A 153 -5.68 -0.27 -0.01
CA VAL A 153 -5.45 0.78 0.96
C VAL A 153 -6.33 1.99 0.65
N HIS A 154 -6.96 2.54 1.67
CA HIS A 154 -7.63 3.84 1.63
C HIS A 154 -6.92 4.83 2.54
N ILE A 155 -6.70 6.06 2.06
CA ILE A 155 -5.93 7.07 2.79
C ILE A 155 -6.77 8.34 2.91
N THR A 156 -6.93 8.84 4.14
CA THR A 156 -7.60 10.11 4.41
C THR A 156 -6.67 11.06 5.14
N ALA A 157 -6.61 12.31 4.64
CA ALA A 157 -5.85 13.40 5.25
C ALA A 157 -6.70 14.24 6.22
N ARG A 158 -7.97 13.87 6.41
CA ARG A 158 -8.90 14.45 7.38
C ARG A 158 -9.48 13.30 8.17
N TRP A 159 -9.72 13.53 9.46
CA TRP A 159 -10.35 12.52 10.29
C TRP A 159 -11.72 12.16 9.71
N GLN A 160 -11.85 10.92 9.25
CA GLN A 160 -13.10 10.32 8.82
C GLN A 160 -13.35 9.10 9.71
N HIS A 161 -14.62 8.89 10.06
CA HIS A 161 -15.03 7.72 10.80
C HIS A 161 -14.81 6.46 9.96
N ASP A 162 -14.34 5.40 10.61
CA ASP A 162 -14.07 4.10 9.99
C ASP A 162 -15.30 3.51 9.32
N THR A 163 -16.47 3.70 9.93
CA THR A 163 -17.78 3.33 9.38
C THR A 163 -18.04 3.86 7.96
N LYS A 164 -17.46 5.00 7.56
CA LYS A 164 -17.59 5.54 6.19
C LYS A 164 -16.52 5.03 5.22
N THR A 165 -15.37 4.64 5.76
CA THR A 165 -14.20 4.26 4.95
C THR A 165 -14.21 2.77 4.63
N GLY A 166 -14.58 1.93 5.60
CA GLY A 166 -14.63 0.48 5.46
C GLY A 166 -15.46 -0.01 4.27
N PRO A 167 -16.75 0.38 4.13
CA PRO A 167 -17.57 -0.06 2.99
C PRO A 167 -16.96 0.28 1.64
N GLN A 168 -16.29 1.44 1.51
CA GLN A 168 -15.64 1.83 0.26
C GLN A 168 -14.47 0.90 -0.09
N VAL A 169 -13.71 0.45 0.89
CA VAL A 169 -12.59 -0.48 0.68
C VAL A 169 -13.13 -1.85 0.30
N VAL A 170 -14.13 -2.35 1.04
CA VAL A 170 -14.75 -3.66 0.77
C VAL A 170 -15.38 -3.68 -0.63
N ARG A 171 -16.19 -2.67 -0.97
CA ARG A 171 -16.83 -2.57 -2.31
C ARG A 171 -15.82 -2.62 -3.46
N ARG A 172 -14.66 -1.98 -3.32
CA ARG A 172 -13.64 -1.98 -4.39
C ARG A 172 -13.02 -3.36 -4.65
N ASN A 173 -13.15 -4.28 -3.71
CA ASN A 173 -12.53 -5.61 -3.74
C ASN A 173 -13.56 -6.74 -3.58
N ALA A 174 -14.85 -6.44 -3.66
CA ALA A 174 -15.91 -7.39 -3.35
C ALA A 174 -15.84 -8.67 -4.21
N ASP A 175 -15.47 -8.53 -5.48
CA ASP A 175 -15.35 -9.65 -6.42
C ASP A 175 -14.29 -10.69 -6.00
N ASP A 176 -13.37 -10.34 -5.09
CA ASP A 176 -12.30 -11.22 -4.59
C ASP A 176 -12.55 -11.69 -3.15
N LEU A 177 -13.67 -11.32 -2.52
CA LEU A 177 -13.90 -11.52 -1.09
C LEU A 177 -15.10 -12.44 -0.84
N GLN A 178 -14.89 -13.42 0.02
CA GLN A 178 -15.92 -14.23 0.65
C GLN A 178 -16.29 -13.65 2.02
N SER A 179 -15.31 -13.19 2.80
CA SER A 179 -15.58 -12.54 4.09
C SER A 179 -14.59 -11.44 4.44
N VAL A 180 -15.04 -10.51 5.30
CA VAL A 180 -14.21 -9.43 5.84
C VAL A 180 -14.40 -9.33 7.35
N ALA A 181 -13.32 -9.49 8.11
CA ALA A 181 -13.28 -9.26 9.54
C ALA A 181 -12.86 -7.82 9.86
N ALA A 182 -13.63 -7.13 10.70
CA ALA A 182 -13.36 -5.74 11.06
C ALA A 182 -13.61 -5.47 12.55
N ASP A 183 -12.86 -4.52 13.11
CA ASP A 183 -13.06 -4.12 14.51
C ASP A 183 -14.41 -3.38 14.71
N ASN A 184 -14.71 -3.07 15.97
CA ASN A 184 -15.96 -2.37 16.29
C ASN A 184 -16.00 -0.93 15.76
N GLY A 185 -14.87 -0.33 15.36
CA GLY A 185 -14.76 0.99 14.75
C GLY A 185 -15.46 1.05 13.40
N PHE A 186 -15.52 -0.07 12.68
CA PHE A 186 -16.21 -0.23 11.40
C PHE A 186 -17.66 -0.73 11.55
N GLN A 187 -18.16 -0.92 12.77
CA GLN A 187 -19.53 -1.40 13.00
C GLN A 187 -20.54 -0.28 12.75
N ASP A 188 -21.38 -0.48 11.74
CA ASP A 188 -22.56 0.33 11.45
C ASP A 188 -23.58 -0.51 10.67
N TRP A 189 -24.86 -0.37 11.00
CA TRP A 189 -25.90 -1.20 10.41
C TRP A 189 -26.05 -0.97 8.90
N HIS A 190 -25.82 0.25 8.41
CA HIS A 190 -25.87 0.54 6.97
C HIS A 190 -24.69 -0.14 6.26
N THR A 191 -23.50 -0.14 6.87
CA THR A 191 -22.32 -0.86 6.37
C THR A 191 -22.58 -2.35 6.27
N GLU A 192 -23.23 -2.97 7.27
CA GLU A 192 -23.57 -4.39 7.25
C GLU A 192 -24.46 -4.74 6.05
N TYR A 193 -25.52 -3.97 5.79
CA TYR A 193 -26.39 -4.18 4.62
C TYR A 193 -25.67 -3.94 3.28
N GLU A 194 -24.84 -2.90 3.21
CA GLU A 194 -24.09 -2.55 2.00
C GLU A 194 -23.09 -3.64 1.62
N ILE A 195 -22.39 -4.22 2.60
CA ILE A 195 -21.44 -5.32 2.37
C ILE A 195 -22.18 -6.61 2.02
N ALA A 196 -23.28 -6.92 2.72
CA ALA A 196 -24.09 -8.10 2.41
C ALA A 196 -24.70 -8.06 0.99
N ALA A 197 -25.01 -6.87 0.46
CA ALA A 197 -25.48 -6.70 -0.91
C ALA A 197 -24.43 -7.06 -1.98
N HIS A 198 -23.18 -7.25 -1.59
CA HIS A 198 -22.08 -7.71 -2.44
C HIS A 198 -21.76 -9.20 -2.24
N ASP A 199 -22.61 -9.96 -1.54
CA ASP A 199 -22.40 -11.38 -1.20
C ASP A 199 -21.12 -11.64 -0.38
N VAL A 200 -20.66 -10.62 0.37
CA VAL A 200 -19.50 -10.71 1.27
C VAL A 200 -19.98 -10.85 2.71
N GLU A 201 -19.48 -11.86 3.43
CA GLU A 201 -19.77 -12.04 4.85
C GLU A 201 -19.01 -11.02 5.71
N TYR A 202 -19.74 -10.20 6.47
CA TYR A 202 -19.13 -9.15 7.29
C TYR A 202 -19.01 -9.56 8.76
N LEU A 203 -17.80 -9.97 9.15
CA LEU A 203 -17.46 -10.42 10.49
C LEU A 203 -17.04 -9.22 11.35
N VAL A 204 -18.02 -8.41 11.76
CA VAL A 204 -17.77 -7.23 12.61
C VAL A 204 -18.06 -7.49 14.08
N HIS A 205 -17.31 -6.86 14.98
CA HIS A 205 -17.59 -6.96 16.41
C HIS A 205 -18.75 -6.05 16.83
N TYR A 206 -19.86 -6.67 17.27
CA TYR A 206 -21.02 -5.96 17.77
C TYR A 206 -20.74 -5.37 19.16
N ARG A 207 -21.04 -4.08 19.31
CA ARG A 207 -20.87 -3.34 20.56
C ARG A 207 -21.99 -3.66 21.57
N GLY A 208 -21.64 -3.61 22.86
CA GLY A 208 -22.59 -3.75 23.97
C GLY A 208 -22.83 -5.19 24.42
N SER A 209 -23.65 -5.35 25.45
CA SER A 209 -23.90 -6.62 26.16
C SER A 209 -25.27 -7.23 25.86
N SER A 210 -25.96 -6.78 24.80
CA SER A 210 -27.26 -7.35 24.44
C SER A 210 -27.13 -8.82 24.03
N ALA A 211 -28.17 -9.62 24.27
CA ALA A 211 -28.18 -11.03 23.86
C ALA A 211 -27.93 -11.20 22.35
N LYS A 212 -28.47 -10.28 21.52
CA LYS A 212 -28.22 -10.24 20.08
C LYS A 212 -26.74 -9.99 19.76
N ALA A 213 -26.12 -9.00 20.40
CA ALA A 213 -24.70 -8.70 20.20
C ALA A 213 -23.82 -9.89 20.63
N ALA A 214 -24.14 -10.53 21.76
CA ALA A 214 -23.44 -11.71 22.23
C ALA A 214 -23.56 -12.88 21.24
N ALA A 215 -24.77 -13.18 20.76
CA ALA A 215 -25.01 -14.25 19.78
C ALA A 215 -24.26 -14.01 18.46
N ASN A 216 -24.37 -12.80 17.90
CA ASN A 216 -23.66 -12.44 16.68
C ASN A 216 -22.13 -12.52 16.84
N ASN A 217 -21.60 -12.06 17.98
CA ASN A 217 -20.16 -12.15 18.25
C ASN A 217 -19.68 -13.60 18.38
N VAL A 218 -20.49 -14.53 18.90
CA VAL A 218 -20.16 -15.96 18.94
C VAL A 218 -20.15 -16.54 17.53
N LEU A 219 -21.15 -16.22 16.70
CA LEU A 219 -21.21 -16.66 15.30
C LEU A 219 -20.01 -16.13 14.51
N ASN A 220 -19.72 -14.83 14.58
CA ASN A 220 -18.59 -14.23 13.87
C ASN A 220 -17.26 -14.85 14.29
N ARG A 221 -17.09 -15.21 15.58
CA ARG A 221 -15.90 -15.94 16.07
C ARG A 221 -15.79 -17.33 15.48
N ALA A 222 -16.89 -18.06 15.35
CA ALA A 222 -16.91 -19.37 14.70
C ALA A 222 -16.55 -19.27 13.21
N ASN A 223 -16.93 -18.16 12.56
CA ASN A 223 -16.68 -17.90 11.13
C ASN A 223 -15.34 -17.20 10.84
N GLY A 224 -14.42 -17.13 11.79
CA GLY A 224 -13.05 -16.65 11.55
C GLY A 224 -12.73 -15.22 12.00
N TYR A 225 -13.61 -14.54 12.74
CA TYR A 225 -13.34 -13.19 13.29
C TYR A 225 -11.99 -13.07 14.02
N ALA A 226 -11.54 -14.15 14.64
CA ALA A 226 -10.25 -14.19 15.35
C ALA A 226 -9.06 -13.84 14.46
N GLN A 227 -9.15 -13.95 13.12
CA GLN A 227 -8.08 -13.58 12.19
C GLN A 227 -7.98 -12.06 11.92
N ARG A 228 -8.84 -11.23 12.52
CA ARG A 228 -8.78 -9.76 12.39
C ARG A 228 -7.40 -9.16 12.69
N TRP A 229 -6.66 -9.72 13.66
CA TRP A 229 -5.33 -9.19 14.05
C TRP A 229 -4.29 -9.26 12.92
N MET A 230 -4.55 -10.03 11.84
CA MET A 230 -3.67 -10.11 10.67
C MET A 230 -3.47 -8.76 9.99
N ALA A 231 -4.49 -7.91 9.94
CA ALA A 231 -4.35 -6.54 9.43
C ALA A 231 -3.38 -5.71 10.28
N GLU A 232 -3.35 -5.92 11.60
CA GLU A 232 -2.40 -5.27 12.49
C GLU A 232 -0.98 -5.75 12.25
N THR A 233 -0.81 -7.04 12.01
CA THR A 233 0.48 -7.61 11.64
C THR A 233 1.00 -7.02 10.34
N SER A 234 0.18 -6.94 9.29
CA SER A 234 0.63 -6.43 7.98
C SER A 234 1.13 -4.99 8.06
N TYR A 235 0.33 -4.04 8.60
CA TYR A 235 0.78 -2.66 8.69
C TYR A 235 1.91 -2.46 9.70
N SER A 236 2.01 -3.31 10.72
CA SER A 236 3.13 -3.25 11.68
C SER A 236 4.43 -3.69 11.02
N THR A 237 4.40 -4.73 10.19
CA THR A 237 5.54 -5.16 9.37
C THR A 237 5.97 -4.05 8.42
N THR A 238 5.03 -3.43 7.68
CA THR A 238 5.32 -2.29 6.81
C THR A 238 6.02 -1.16 7.54
N LYS A 239 5.53 -0.78 8.73
CA LYS A 239 6.10 0.32 9.51
C LYS A 239 7.46 0.00 10.10
N ARG A 240 7.72 -1.26 10.48
CA ARG A 240 9.03 -1.69 10.98
C ARG A 240 10.08 -1.72 9.87
N SER A 241 9.71 -2.15 8.66
CA SER A 241 10.61 -2.19 7.50
C SER A 241 10.86 -0.80 6.94
N LEU A 242 9.80 -0.08 6.54
CA LEU A 242 9.90 1.15 5.73
C LEU A 242 9.65 2.45 6.53
N GLY A 243 9.34 2.33 7.82
CA GLY A 243 9.03 3.44 8.71
C GLY A 243 7.54 3.79 8.79
N ASP A 244 7.19 4.63 9.77
CA ASP A 244 5.82 5.10 10.03
C ASP A 244 5.57 6.55 9.54
N THR A 245 6.57 7.18 8.93
CA THR A 245 6.55 8.59 8.54
C THR A 245 6.70 8.75 7.02
N VAL A 246 5.77 9.46 6.39
CA VAL A 246 5.89 9.80 4.96
C VAL A 246 6.88 10.94 4.74
N ARG A 247 7.80 10.76 3.79
CA ARG A 247 8.85 11.73 3.45
C ARG A 247 8.36 12.79 2.46
N ALA A 248 7.36 12.48 1.64
CA ALA A 248 6.80 13.42 0.69
C ALA A 248 6.12 14.63 1.36
N LEU A 249 6.28 15.81 0.77
CA LEU A 249 5.71 17.06 1.29
C LEU A 249 4.28 17.33 0.80
N SER A 250 3.96 16.94 -0.44
CA SER A 250 2.64 17.15 -1.04
C SER A 250 1.71 15.97 -0.76
N TRP A 251 0.43 16.25 -0.48
CA TRP A 251 -0.54 15.23 -0.05
C TRP A 251 -0.71 14.09 -1.05
N TYR A 252 -0.73 14.37 -2.36
CA TYR A 252 -0.90 13.34 -3.38
C TYR A 252 0.32 12.43 -3.50
N ARG A 253 1.53 12.92 -3.19
CA ARG A 253 2.73 12.08 -3.12
C ARG A 253 2.77 11.26 -1.86
N GLN A 254 2.34 11.82 -0.73
CA GLN A 254 2.21 11.07 0.52
C GLN A 254 1.31 9.84 0.33
N PHE A 255 0.23 9.99 -0.43
CA PHE A 255 -0.69 8.88 -0.72
C PHE A 255 -0.04 7.81 -1.61
N ARG A 256 0.71 8.24 -2.63
CA ARG A 256 1.46 7.33 -3.52
C ARG A 256 2.56 6.60 -2.76
N GLU A 257 3.26 7.30 -1.86
CA GLU A 257 4.32 6.75 -1.02
C GLU A 257 3.77 5.65 -0.11
N ILE A 258 2.64 5.89 0.58
CA ILE A 258 2.00 4.87 1.42
C ILE A 258 1.58 3.64 0.59
N VAL A 259 0.92 3.84 -0.56
CA VAL A 259 0.51 2.70 -1.40
C VAL A 259 1.73 1.93 -1.92
N LEU A 260 2.80 2.64 -2.27
CA LEU A 260 4.05 2.02 -2.69
C LEU A 260 4.71 1.25 -1.53
N MET A 261 4.68 1.74 -0.30
CA MET A 261 5.20 1.01 0.87
C MET A 261 4.50 -0.34 1.06
N PHE A 262 3.17 -0.38 0.96
CA PHE A 262 2.45 -1.66 1.03
C PHE A 262 2.71 -2.56 -0.17
N ALA A 263 2.86 -1.98 -1.37
CA ALA A 263 3.23 -2.76 -2.55
C ALA A 263 4.62 -3.39 -2.40
N ILE A 264 5.59 -2.66 -1.84
CA ILE A 264 6.94 -3.14 -1.56
C ILE A 264 6.89 -4.32 -0.60
N ILE A 265 6.16 -4.25 0.51
CA ILE A 265 6.07 -5.35 1.48
C ILE A 265 5.46 -6.61 0.86
N ASN A 266 4.46 -6.48 0.00
CA ASN A 266 3.95 -7.61 -0.77
C ASN A 266 4.99 -8.18 -1.74
N ILE A 267 5.96 -7.40 -2.21
CA ILE A 267 7.02 -7.84 -3.13
C ILE A 267 8.17 -8.47 -2.33
N GLU A 268 8.56 -7.87 -1.20
CA GLU A 268 9.54 -8.39 -0.26
C GLU A 268 9.21 -9.84 0.12
N SER A 269 7.95 -10.13 0.44
CA SER A 269 7.50 -11.49 0.81
C SER A 269 7.50 -12.51 -0.32
N LEU A 270 7.71 -12.08 -1.58
CA LEU A 270 7.89 -12.97 -2.73
C LEU A 270 9.37 -13.28 -3.01
N CYS A 271 10.27 -12.45 -2.48
CA CYS A 271 11.71 -12.68 -2.62
C CYS A 271 12.09 -13.79 -1.65
N GLU A 272 12.84 -14.79 -2.12
CA GLU A 272 13.14 -15.98 -1.33
C GLU A 272 13.75 -15.61 0.02
N THR A 273 13.26 -16.27 1.07
CA THR A 273 13.91 -16.24 2.37
C THR A 273 15.11 -17.16 2.28
N LEU A 274 16.30 -16.62 2.05
CA LEU A 274 17.56 -17.33 2.28
C LEU A 274 17.61 -17.86 3.73
#